data_AF-A0A830FT31-F1
#
_entry.id   AF-A0A830FT31-F1
#
_cell.length_a   1.000
_cell.length_b   1.000
_cell.length_c   1.000
_cell.angle_alpha   90.00
_cell.angle_beta   90.00
_cell.angle_gamma   90.00
#
_symmetry.space_group_name_H-M   'P 1'
#
loop_
_entity.id
_entity.type
_entity.pdbx_description
1 polymer ?
#
loop_
_entity_poly.entity_id
_entity_poly.type
_entity_poly.pdbx_seq_one_letter_code
_entity_poly.pdbx_strand_id
1 'polypeptide(L)'
;MVPWPLGGWSNPAVVAALVVARVACNVALTGIVVSAAGARTRPTAVAATLTGCSAALLLSVVDGAAGRPAGLLDLAVQVALLALAGHATLTSTTRRRALAFGALALLTVGLLLPSVVLYGEATVAP
;
A
#
# COMPACT_ATOMS: atom_id res chain seq x y z
N MET A 1 18.11 -25.86 10.68
CA MET A 1 17.81 -24.53 10.09
C MET A 1 18.37 -24.56 8.68
N VAL A 2 17.51 -24.62 7.66
CA VAL A 2 17.96 -24.55 6.26
C VAL A 2 18.31 -23.08 6.00
N PRO A 3 19.56 -22.75 5.63
CA PRO A 3 19.88 -21.39 5.22
C PRO A 3 19.17 -21.14 3.89
N TRP A 4 18.04 -20.44 3.97
CA TRP A 4 17.38 -19.89 2.80
C TRP A 4 18.35 -18.90 2.14
N PRO A 5 18.53 -18.91 0.81
CA PRO A 5 19.59 -18.17 0.12
C PRO A 5 19.39 -16.64 0.11
N LEU A 6 18.38 -16.14 0.82
CA LEU A 6 18.12 -14.72 1.03
C LEU A 6 18.17 -14.49 2.54
N GLY A 7 19.35 -14.14 3.08
CA GLY A 7 19.47 -13.71 4.46
C GLY A 7 18.43 -12.62 4.76
N GLY A 8 17.66 -12.81 5.84
CA GLY A 8 16.52 -11.96 6.18
C GLY A 8 16.87 -10.48 6.04
N TRP A 9 15.98 -9.71 5.42
CA TRP A 9 16.09 -8.28 5.09
C TRP A 9 16.97 -7.50 6.08
N SER A 10 18.30 -7.53 5.88
CA SER A 10 19.25 -7.13 6.93
C SER A 10 19.45 -5.63 6.99
N ASN A 11 18.90 -4.90 6.02
CA ASN A 11 19.04 -3.47 5.91
C ASN A 11 17.74 -2.76 6.32
N PRO A 12 17.67 -2.20 7.55
CA PRO A 12 16.49 -1.47 8.01
C PRO A 12 16.17 -0.25 7.12
N ALA A 13 17.16 0.32 6.44
CA ALA A 13 16.93 1.43 5.51
C ALA A 13 16.12 1.00 4.27
N VAL A 14 16.29 -0.23 3.79
CA VAL A 14 15.52 -0.76 2.64
C VAL A 14 14.07 -1.03 3.04
N VAL A 15 13.85 -1.58 4.23
CA VAL A 15 12.50 -1.79 4.78
C VAL A 15 11.80 -0.45 4.99
N ALA A 16 12.48 0.52 5.61
CA ALA A 16 11.94 1.86 5.80
C ALA A 16 11.61 2.54 4.45
N ALA A 17 12.50 2.44 3.45
CA ALA A 17 12.25 2.98 2.12
C ALA A 17 11.02 2.33 1.46
N LEU A 18 10.85 1.01 1.60
CA LEU A 18 9.68 0.30 1.08
C LEU A 18 8.38 0.78 1.75
N VAL A 19 8.37 0.88 3.08
CA VAL A 19 7.21 1.35 3.85
C VAL A 19 6.87 2.79 3.45
N VAL A 20 7.86 3.68 3.41
CA VAL A 20 7.67 5.08 3.00
C VAL A 20 7.12 5.15 1.57
N ALA A 21 7.67 4.37 0.63
CA ALA A 21 7.20 4.32 -0.74
C ALA A 21 5.74 3.86 -0.84
N ARG A 22 5.33 2.85 -0.05
CA ARG A 22 3.94 2.37 -0.02
C ARG A 22 2.99 3.39 0.58
N VAL A 23 3.35 4.01 1.70
CA VAL A 23 2.55 5.07 2.30
C VAL A 23 2.41 6.25 1.34
N ALA A 24 3.49 6.67 0.67
CA ALA A 24 3.45 7.73 -0.33
C ALA A 24 2.52 7.39 -1.51
N CYS A 25 2.55 6.15 -2.00
CA CYS A 25 1.63 5.71 -3.05
C CYS A 25 0.17 5.76 -2.61
N ASN A 26 -0.14 5.30 -1.39
CA ASN A 26 -1.50 5.33 -0.85
C ASN A 26 -2.00 6.77 -0.67
N VAL A 27 -1.15 7.67 -0.18
CA VAL A 27 -1.45 9.10 -0.07
C VAL A 27 -1.72 9.69 -1.46
N ALA A 28 -0.92 9.35 -2.47
CA ALA A 28 -1.12 9.83 -3.84
C ALA A 28 -2.43 9.30 -4.46
N LEU A 29 -2.77 8.03 -4.24
CA LEU A 29 -4.06 7.44 -4.66
C LEU A 29 -5.24 8.15 -3.97
N THR A 30 -5.12 8.43 -2.67
CA THR A 30 -6.12 9.23 -1.94
C THR A 30 -6.21 10.64 -2.51
N GLY A 31 -5.09 11.26 -2.89
CA GLY A 31 -5.06 12.54 -3.59
C GLY A 31 -5.82 12.51 -4.92
N ILE A 32 -5.74 11.41 -5.67
CA ILE A 32 -6.56 11.22 -6.89
C ILE A 32 -8.04 11.22 -6.53
N VAL A 33 -8.45 10.46 -5.52
CA VAL A 33 -9.85 10.42 -5.04
C VAL A 33 -10.32 11.81 -4.62
N VAL A 34 -9.52 12.53 -3.82
CA VAL A 34 -9.81 13.90 -3.37
C VAL A 34 -9.97 14.84 -4.56
N SER A 35 -9.08 14.76 -5.55
CA SER A 35 -9.12 15.62 -6.73
C SER A 35 -10.35 15.36 -7.60
N ALA A 36 -10.86 14.13 -7.62
CA ALA A 36 -11.96 13.69 -8.47
C ALA A 36 -13.32 13.86 -7.80
N ALA A 37 -13.46 13.48 -6.53
CA ALA A 37 -14.70 13.48 -5.78
C ALA A 37 -14.84 14.69 -4.83
N GLY A 38 -13.74 15.38 -4.51
CA GLY A 38 -13.72 16.49 -3.55
C GLY A 38 -13.36 16.06 -2.12
N ALA A 39 -12.75 16.97 -1.35
CA ALA A 39 -12.15 16.66 -0.05
C ALA A 39 -13.15 16.25 1.06
N ARG A 40 -14.38 16.75 1.03
CA ARG A 40 -15.39 16.52 2.08
C ARG A 40 -16.44 15.48 1.69
N THR A 41 -16.05 14.50 0.89
CA THR A 41 -16.97 13.47 0.40
C THR A 41 -16.71 12.12 1.06
N ARG A 42 -17.75 11.29 1.13
CA ARG A 42 -17.67 9.91 1.64
C ARG A 42 -16.52 9.09 1.01
N PRO A 43 -16.31 9.06 -0.33
CA PRO A 43 -15.18 8.31 -0.90
C PRO A 43 -13.83 8.82 -0.43
N THR A 44 -13.65 10.14 -0.25
CA THR A 44 -12.41 10.69 0.29
C THR A 44 -12.16 10.25 1.74
N ALA A 45 -13.20 10.24 2.57
CA ALA A 45 -13.09 9.74 3.94
C ALA A 45 -12.71 8.24 3.96
N VAL A 46 -13.32 7.42 3.10
CA VAL A 46 -12.97 6.00 2.98
C VAL A 46 -11.53 5.81 2.52
N ALA A 47 -11.08 6.56 1.49
CA ALA A 47 -9.71 6.49 0.98
C ALA A 47 -8.67 6.88 2.05
N ALA A 48 -8.95 7.94 2.81
CA ALA A 48 -8.09 8.37 3.92
C ALA A 48 -8.01 7.32 5.03
N THR A 49 -9.15 6.72 5.40
CA THR A 49 -9.18 5.63 6.39
C THR A 49 -8.40 4.41 5.92
N LEU A 50 -8.58 3.98 4.65
CA LEU A 50 -7.82 2.88 4.08
C LEU A 50 -6.31 3.17 4.06
N THR A 51 -5.91 4.40 3.73
CA THR A 51 -4.51 4.82 3.78
C THR A 51 -3.94 4.75 5.19
N GLY A 52 -4.68 5.23 6.19
CA GLY A 52 -4.31 5.12 7.60
C GLY A 52 -4.19 3.68 8.06
N CYS A 53 -5.16 2.82 7.71
CA CYS A 53 -5.12 1.39 8.03
C CYS A 53 -3.90 0.68 7.42
N SER A 54 -3.59 0.93 6.14
CA SER A 54 -2.40 0.34 5.50
C SER A 54 -1.10 0.80 6.16
N ALA A 55 -0.99 2.09 6.52
CA ALA A 55 0.17 2.59 7.25
C ALA A 55 0.33 1.92 8.63
N ALA A 56 -0.77 1.77 9.39
CA ALA A 56 -0.75 1.09 10.68
C ALA A 56 -0.35 -0.39 10.54
N LEU A 57 -0.89 -1.10 9.55
CA LEU A 57 -0.54 -2.51 9.29
C LEU A 57 0.94 -2.66 8.93
N LEU A 58 1.47 -1.79 8.06
CA LEU A 58 2.89 -1.80 7.69
C LEU A 58 3.80 -1.56 8.91
N LEU A 59 3.45 -0.62 9.78
CA LEU A 59 4.21 -0.35 11.02
C LEU A 59 4.17 -1.57 11.97
N SER A 60 3.01 -2.17 12.18
CA SER A 60 2.87 -3.37 13.03
C SER A 60 3.70 -4.55 12.52
N VAL A 61 3.91 -4.67 11.21
CA VAL A 61 4.74 -5.72 10.60
C VAL A 61 6.23 -5.43 10.81
N VAL A 62 6.63 -4.17 10.70
CA VAL A 62 8.00 -3.73 11.00
C VAL A 62 8.34 -3.95 12.47
N ASP A 63 7.38 -3.69 13.37
CA ASP A 63 7.54 -3.92 14.82
C ASP A 63 7.47 -5.41 15.22
N GLY A 64 7.27 -6.32 14.27
CA GLY A 64 7.14 -7.76 14.52
C GLY A 64 5.85 -8.18 15.24
N ALA A 65 4.94 -7.24 15.51
CA ALA A 65 3.67 -7.49 16.19
C ALA A 65 2.62 -8.17 15.29
N ALA A 66 2.85 -8.20 13.98
CA ALA A 66 1.87 -8.64 12.99
C ALA A 66 2.47 -9.49 11.87
N GLY A 67 1.97 -10.74 11.74
CA GLY A 67 2.42 -11.70 10.73
C GLY A 67 1.50 -11.79 9.50
N ARG A 68 1.38 -13.00 8.93
CA ARG A 68 0.60 -13.31 7.71
C ARG A 68 -0.80 -12.68 7.60
N PRO A 69 -1.66 -12.67 8.64
CA PRO A 69 -3.01 -12.09 8.51
C PRO A 69 -2.98 -10.58 8.25
N ALA A 70 -2.00 -9.86 8.79
CA ALA A 70 -1.85 -8.43 8.52
C ALA A 70 -1.45 -8.15 7.06
N GLY A 71 -0.64 -9.03 6.45
CA GLY A 71 -0.33 -8.94 5.02
C GLY A 71 -1.54 -9.16 4.11
N LEU A 72 -2.43 -10.09 4.47
CA LEU A 72 -3.69 -10.30 3.74
C LEU A 72 -4.63 -9.10 3.87
N LEU A 73 -4.73 -8.51 5.07
CA LEU A 73 -5.50 -7.29 5.30
C LEU A 73 -4.93 -6.11 4.52
N ASP A 74 -3.61 -5.93 4.52
CA ASP A 74 -2.96 -4.84 3.78
C ASP A 74 -3.19 -5.00 2.26
N LEU A 75 -3.17 -6.23 1.74
CA LEU A 75 -3.49 -6.51 0.34
C LEU A 75 -4.96 -6.18 0.03
N ALA A 76 -5.90 -6.56 0.90
CA ALA A 76 -7.31 -6.22 0.75
C ALA A 76 -7.53 -4.70 0.78
N VAL A 77 -6.88 -3.98 1.69
CA VAL A 77 -6.91 -2.51 1.78
C VAL A 77 -6.38 -1.87 0.50
N GLN A 78 -5.30 -2.40 -0.05
CA GLN A 78 -4.69 -1.86 -1.26
C GLN A 78 -5.57 -2.09 -2.50
N VAL A 79 -6.18 -3.26 -2.63
CA VAL A 79 -7.18 -3.54 -3.68
C VAL A 79 -8.36 -2.58 -3.56
N ALA A 80 -8.88 -2.36 -2.34
CA ALA A 80 -9.98 -1.43 -2.11
C ALA A 80 -9.60 0.02 -2.49
N LEU A 81 -8.40 0.46 -2.14
CA LEU A 81 -7.92 1.80 -2.47
C LEU A 81 -7.72 1.99 -3.98
N LEU A 82 -7.17 0.98 -4.67
CA LEU A 82 -7.04 0.99 -6.13
C LEU A 82 -8.40 1.02 -6.83
N ALA A 83 -9.36 0.21 -6.37
CA ALA A 83 -10.71 0.20 -6.91
C ALA A 83 -11.39 1.56 -6.73
N LEU A 84 -11.26 2.17 -5.55
CA LEU A 84 -11.84 3.47 -5.25
C LEU A 84 -11.20 4.61 -6.07
N ALA A 85 -9.88 4.63 -6.19
CA ALA A 85 -9.15 5.60 -7.01
C ALA A 85 -9.46 5.41 -8.51
N GLY A 86 -9.57 4.17 -8.98
CA GLY A 86 -9.97 3.84 -10.35
C GLY A 86 -11.39 4.32 -10.64
N HIS A 87 -12.34 4.02 -9.76
CA HIS A 87 -13.72 4.48 -9.87
C HIS A 87 -13.83 6.01 -9.90
N ALA A 88 -13.11 6.70 -9.00
CA ALA A 88 -13.05 8.15 -8.98
C ALA A 88 -12.43 8.73 -10.28
N THR A 89 -11.42 8.05 -10.82
CA THR A 89 -10.79 8.44 -12.09
C THR A 89 -11.74 8.29 -13.28
N LEU A 90 -12.53 7.22 -13.33
CA LEU A 90 -13.51 6.97 -14.40
C LEU A 90 -14.67 7.96 -14.37
N THR A 91 -15.16 8.31 -13.17
CA THR A 91 -16.29 9.24 -12.99
C THR A 91 -15.92 10.70 -13.27
N SER A 92 -14.65 11.09 -13.14
CA SER A 92 -14.14 12.41 -13.48
C SER A 92 -12.84 12.28 -14.29
N THR A 93 -13.01 11.90 -15.57
CA THR A 93 -11.88 11.55 -16.43
C THR A 93 -11.19 12.79 -16.99
N THR A 94 -9.93 13.00 -16.60
CA THR A 94 -9.00 13.88 -17.31
C THR A 94 -7.77 13.08 -17.71
N ARG A 95 -7.18 13.36 -18.89
CA ARG A 95 -6.02 12.60 -19.41
C ARG A 95 -4.86 12.55 -18.41
N ARG A 96 -4.60 13.66 -17.70
CA ARG A 96 -3.58 13.73 -16.65
C ARG A 96 -3.89 12.80 -15.47
N ARG A 97 -5.14 12.74 -15.02
CA ARG A 97 -5.56 11.88 -13.90
C ARG A 97 -5.52 10.40 -14.26
N ALA A 98 -5.94 10.05 -15.48
CA ALA A 98 -5.84 8.68 -15.99
C ALA A 98 -4.38 8.18 -16.06
N LEU A 99 -3.47 9.02 -16.56
CA LEU A 99 -2.03 8.71 -16.58
C LEU A 99 -1.44 8.60 -15.17
N ALA A 100 -1.78 9.54 -14.28
CA ALA A 100 -1.33 9.50 -12.89
C ALA A 100 -1.83 8.24 -12.15
N PHE A 101 -3.10 7.89 -12.33
CA PHE A 101 -3.68 6.66 -11.78
C PHE A 101 -2.97 5.43 -12.35
N GLY A 102 -2.79 5.33 -13.67
CA GLY A 102 -2.11 4.20 -14.30
C GLY A 102 -0.67 4.01 -13.79
N ALA A 103 0.09 5.10 -13.69
CA ALA A 103 1.45 5.08 -13.15
C ALA A 103 1.49 4.66 -11.67
N LEU A 104 0.59 5.21 -10.85
CA LEU A 104 0.50 4.86 -9.43
C LEU A 104 0.02 3.42 -9.23
N ALA A 105 -0.91 2.93 -10.04
CA ALA A 105 -1.38 1.55 -9.97
C ALA A 105 -0.26 0.56 -10.29
N LEU A 106 0.51 0.83 -11.36
CA LEU A 106 1.68 0.02 -11.70
C LEU A 106 2.74 0.05 -10.60
N LEU A 107 3.04 1.22 -10.05
CA LEU A 107 4.01 1.35 -8.96
C LEU A 107 3.53 0.61 -7.69
N THR A 108 2.25 0.76 -7.35
CA THR A 108 1.61 0.12 -6.19
C THR A 108 1.68 -1.41 -6.29
N VAL A 109 1.39 -1.96 -7.48
CA VAL A 109 1.53 -3.40 -7.77
C VAL A 109 2.98 -3.84 -7.77
N GLY A 110 3.90 -3.02 -8.31
CA GLY A 110 5.33 -3.30 -8.27
C GLY A 110 5.88 -3.39 -6.83
N LEU A 111 5.39 -2.55 -5.92
CA LEU A 111 5.76 -2.54 -4.50
C LEU A 111 5.14 -3.70 -3.69
N LEU A 112 4.13 -4.40 -4.23
CA LEU A 112 3.56 -5.59 -3.57
C LEU A 112 4.52 -6.78 -3.62
N LEU A 113 5.27 -6.97 -4.71
CA LEU A 113 6.23 -8.06 -4.85
C LEU A 113 7.24 -8.14 -3.69
N PRO A 114 7.98 -7.07 -3.35
CA PRO A 114 8.87 -7.08 -2.19
C PRO A 114 8.11 -7.17 -0.87
N SER A 115 6.87 -6.64 -0.80
CA SER A 115 6.04 -6.73 0.42
C SER A 115 5.64 -8.17 0.75
N VAL A 116 5.30 -8.99 -0.25
CA VAL A 116 4.95 -10.41 -0.05
C VAL A 116 6.09 -11.18 0.61
N VAL A 117 7.32 -10.90 0.19
CA VAL A 117 8.52 -11.47 0.82
C VAL A 117 8.65 -10.99 2.27
N LEU A 118 8.46 -9.69 2.51
CA LEU A 118 8.52 -9.09 3.86
C LEU A 118 7.52 -9.74 4.83
N TYR A 119 6.28 -9.93 4.41
CA TYR A 119 5.23 -10.59 5.20
C TYR A 119 5.51 -12.08 5.42
N GLY A 120 6.22 -12.74 4.52
CA GLY A 120 6.68 -14.12 4.68
C GLY A 120 7.74 -14.25 5.76
N GLU A 121 8.73 -13.36 5.78
CA GLU A 121 9.81 -13.34 6.78
C GLU A 121 9.29 -13.01 8.19
N ALA A 122 8.29 -12.12 8.32
CA ALA A 122 7.64 -11.81 9.60
C ALA A 122 6.94 -13.02 10.26
N THR A 123 6.72 -14.11 9.52
CA THR A 123 6.15 -15.36 10.09
C THR A 123 7.20 -16.30 10.68
N VAL A 124 8.48 -16.05 10.41
CA VAL A 124 9.59 -16.94 10.80
C VAL A 124 10.41 -16.35 11.95
N ALA A 125 10.20 -15.07 12.28
CA ALA A 125 10.75 -14.44 13.48
C ALA A 125 10.00 -14.96 14.72
N PRO A 126 10.70 -15.56 15.70
CA PRO A 126 10.11 -16.13 16.91
C PRO A 126 9.65 -15.08 17.93
#